data_AF-A0A942B5H0-F1
#
_entry.id   AF-A0A942B5H0-F1
#
_cell.length_a   1.000
_cell.length_b   1.000
_cell.length_c   1.000
_cell.angle_alpha   90.00
_cell.angle_beta   90.00
_cell.angle_gamma   90.00
#
_symmetry.space_group_name_H-M   'P 1'
#
loop_
_entity.id
_entity.type
_entity.pdbx_description
1 polymer ?
#
loop_
_entity_poly.entity_id
_entity_poly.type
_entity_poly.pdbx_seq_one_letter_code
_entity_poly.pdbx_strand_id
1 'polypeptide(L)'
;MTGTLLIRILSTCSSYKDEVAYEAKGLSDADTIQAWIGPVDTFMIHTHAYDRDIRVFRVDTIDQMVERMDASDARHYGDITVQRFLLTFSNVNDPQEAAQQFATTTLEPTLHIENGAFAFWHFGDIRYRTVSSPM
;
A
#
# COMPACT_ATOMS: atom_id res chain seq x y z
N MET A 1 -14.24 -7.48 7.18
CA MET A 1 -14.07 -6.02 7.40
C MET A 1 -14.48 -5.33 6.10
N THR A 2 -15.22 -4.22 6.15
CA THR A 2 -15.58 -3.43 4.95
C THR A 2 -14.64 -2.24 4.80
N GLY A 3 -14.39 -1.83 3.57
CA GLY A 3 -13.59 -0.64 3.27
C GLY A 3 -13.12 -0.58 1.82
N THR A 4 -12.49 0.53 1.48
CA THR A 4 -11.90 0.76 0.16
C THR A 4 -10.38 0.79 0.28
N LEU A 5 -9.71 0.03 -0.58
CA LEU A 5 -8.26 0.00 -0.70
C LEU A 5 -7.85 0.76 -1.96
N LEU A 6 -7.10 1.83 -1.78
CA LEU A 6 -6.38 2.53 -2.83
C LEU A 6 -4.94 2.00 -2.86
N ILE A 7 -4.42 1.65 -4.04
CA ILE A 7 -3.05 1.14 -4.22
C ILE A 7 -2.35 2.00 -5.27
N ARG A 8 -1.19 2.56 -4.94
CA ARG A 8 -0.23 3.12 -5.90
C ARG A 8 0.99 2.22 -5.94
N ILE A 9 1.31 1.69 -7.13
CA ILE A 9 2.56 0.96 -7.38
C ILE A 9 3.59 1.96 -7.87
N LEU A 10 4.75 2.00 -7.23
CA LEU A 10 5.80 2.96 -7.56
C LEU A 10 6.83 2.35 -8.53
N SER A 11 7.56 3.21 -9.23
CA SER A 11 8.70 2.84 -10.07
C SER A 11 9.99 2.62 -9.27
N THR A 12 9.90 2.66 -7.94
CA THR A 12 11.04 2.61 -7.03
C THR A 12 11.03 1.37 -6.16
N CYS A 13 12.22 0.95 -5.76
CA CYS A 13 12.48 -0.04 -4.72
C CYS A 13 13.37 0.63 -3.66
N SER A 14 12.89 0.81 -2.44
CA SER A 14 13.62 1.56 -1.41
C SER A 14 13.77 0.81 -0.09
N SER A 15 14.74 1.26 0.70
CA SER A 15 14.82 1.01 2.13
C SER A 15 14.76 2.34 2.87
N TYR A 16 13.83 2.45 3.81
CA TYR A 16 13.79 3.63 4.67
C TYR A 16 15.00 3.67 5.62
N LYS A 17 15.37 2.52 6.18
CA LYS A 17 16.44 2.41 7.18
C LYS A 17 17.81 2.80 6.61
N ASP A 18 18.10 2.34 5.40
CA ASP A 18 19.39 2.54 4.77
C ASP A 18 19.43 3.80 3.88
N GLU A 19 18.31 4.54 3.79
CA GLU A 19 18.15 5.76 2.98
C GLU A 19 18.55 5.58 1.49
N VAL A 20 18.25 4.40 0.93
CA VAL A 20 18.53 4.06 -0.47
C VAL A 20 17.24 3.88 -1.27
N ALA A 21 17.31 4.26 -2.56
CA ALA A 21 16.25 4.02 -3.53
C ALA A 21 16.84 3.64 -4.89
N TYR A 22 16.23 2.64 -5.52
CA TYR A 22 16.58 2.14 -6.85
C TYR A 22 15.35 2.14 -7.75
N GLU A 23 15.56 2.00 -9.06
CA GLU A 23 14.47 1.70 -9.99
C GLU A 23 13.99 0.26 -9.78
N ALA A 24 12.68 0.07 -9.67
CA ALA A 24 12.06 -1.25 -9.58
C ALA A 24 12.16 -1.97 -10.93
N LYS A 25 12.45 -3.28 -10.89
CA LYS A 25 12.56 -4.15 -12.07
C LYS A 25 11.22 -4.85 -12.41
N GLY A 26 10.21 -4.70 -11.57
CA GLY A 26 8.88 -5.26 -11.76
C GLY A 26 7.93 -4.98 -10.58
N LEU A 27 6.79 -5.69 -10.51
CA LEU A 27 5.84 -5.52 -9.41
C LEU A 27 6.32 -6.14 -8.09
N SER A 28 7.19 -7.16 -8.17
CA SER A 28 7.66 -7.90 -6.98
C SER A 28 8.70 -7.16 -6.16
N ASP A 29 9.33 -6.13 -6.74
CA ASP A 29 10.33 -5.27 -6.11
C ASP A 29 9.91 -3.81 -6.06
N ALA A 30 8.69 -3.48 -6.47
CA ALA A 30 8.14 -2.14 -6.38
C ALA A 30 7.66 -1.82 -4.95
N ASP A 31 8.01 -0.63 -4.49
CA ASP A 31 7.39 0.01 -3.35
C ASP A 31 5.92 0.30 -3.65
N THR A 32 5.11 0.45 -2.60
CA THR A 32 3.72 0.85 -2.74
C THR A 32 3.34 1.91 -1.72
N ILE A 33 2.44 2.79 -2.12
CA ILE A 33 1.71 3.68 -1.23
C ILE A 33 0.24 3.30 -1.33
N GLN A 34 -0.35 2.93 -0.20
CA GLN A 34 -1.70 2.43 -0.14
C GLN A 34 -2.51 3.19 0.91
N ALA A 35 -3.81 3.24 0.71
CA ALA A 35 -4.73 3.76 1.70
C ALA A 35 -5.88 2.78 1.92
N TRP A 36 -6.07 2.36 3.16
CA TRP A 36 -7.25 1.64 3.60
C TRP A 36 -8.24 2.62 4.21
N ILE A 37 -9.37 2.82 3.55
CA ILE A 37 -10.46 3.69 3.98
C ILE A 37 -11.56 2.81 4.56
N GLY A 38 -11.51 2.59 5.87
CA GLY A 38 -12.53 1.86 6.62
C GLY A 38 -13.68 2.77 7.07
N PRO A 39 -14.75 2.18 7.64
CA PRO A 39 -15.92 2.94 8.12
C PRO A 39 -15.61 3.82 9.35
N VAL A 40 -14.57 3.48 10.12
CA VAL A 40 -14.19 4.19 11.35
C VAL A 40 -12.87 4.92 11.16
N ASP A 41 -11.90 4.25 10.54
CA ASP A 41 -10.53 4.71 10.45
C ASP A 41 -9.99 4.65 9.03
N THR A 42 -9.12 5.60 8.72
CA THR A 42 -8.32 5.58 7.50
C THR A 42 -6.85 5.36 7.86
N PHE A 43 -6.21 4.45 7.14
CA PHE A 43 -4.80 4.14 7.30
C PHE A 43 -4.06 4.33 5.99
N MET A 44 -2.93 5.00 6.07
CA MET A 44 -1.92 5.11 5.02
C MET A 44 -0.84 4.06 5.27
N ILE A 45 -0.51 3.27 4.25
CA ILE A 45 0.45 2.17 4.33
C ILE A 45 1.51 2.37 3.25
N HIS A 46 2.76 2.48 3.64
CA HIS A 46 3.90 2.52 2.73
C HIS A 46 4.66 1.20 2.86
N THR A 47 4.85 0.50 1.74
CA THR A 47 5.68 -0.71 1.70
C THR A 47 7.02 -0.38 1.06
N HIS A 48 8.11 -0.75 1.72
CA HIS A 48 9.48 -0.62 1.23
C HIS A 48 9.96 -2.01 0.79
N ALA A 49 10.06 -2.23 -0.51
CA ALA A 49 10.25 -3.58 -1.06
C ALA A 49 11.66 -4.15 -0.79
N TYR A 50 12.67 -3.28 -0.65
CA TYR A 50 14.07 -3.70 -0.49
C TYR A 50 14.29 -4.45 0.83
N ASP A 51 13.82 -3.87 1.94
CA ASP A 51 13.94 -4.43 3.28
C ASP A 51 12.67 -5.14 3.77
N ARG A 52 11.60 -5.11 2.94
CA ARG A 52 10.26 -5.61 3.27
C ARG A 52 9.71 -4.92 4.52
N ASP A 53 10.02 -3.63 4.67
CA ASP A 53 9.51 -2.79 5.74
C ASP A 53 8.12 -2.24 5.40
N ILE A 54 7.31 -2.02 6.43
CA ILE A 54 6.03 -1.31 6.31
C ILE A 54 5.90 -0.19 7.32
N ARG A 55 5.40 0.94 6.83
CA ARG A 55 5.04 2.09 7.64
C ARG A 55 3.56 2.36 7.54
N VAL A 56 2.93 2.42 8.70
CA VAL A 56 1.49 2.61 8.80
C VAL A 56 1.21 3.88 9.58
N PHE A 57 0.38 4.74 9.01
CA PHE A 57 -0.07 5.98 9.63
C PHE A 57 -1.59 5.97 9.66
N ARG A 58 -2.18 6.15 10.84
CA ARG A 58 -3.59 6.52 10.91
C ARG A 58 -3.73 7.98 10.48
N VAL A 59 -4.70 8.27 9.62
CA VAL A 59 -5.00 9.63 9.16
C VAL A 59 -6.43 9.96 9.55
N ASP A 60 -6.63 11.19 10.02
CA ASP A 60 -7.91 11.61 10.60
C ASP A 60 -8.90 12.07 9.51
N THR A 61 -8.40 12.47 8.34
CA THR A 61 -9.23 12.96 7.23
C THR A 61 -8.73 12.46 5.87
N ILE A 62 -9.65 12.42 4.89
CA ILE A 62 -9.32 12.12 3.49
C ILE A 62 -8.39 13.19 2.91
N ASP A 63 -8.56 14.46 3.28
CA ASP A 63 -7.67 15.53 2.80
C ASP A 63 -6.22 15.32 3.27
N GLN A 64 -6.02 14.92 4.53
CA GLN A 64 -4.70 14.56 5.04
C GLN A 64 -4.11 13.34 4.33
N MET A 65 -4.95 12.37 3.95
CA MET A 65 -4.54 11.21 3.17
C MET A 65 -4.03 11.66 1.80
N VAL A 66 -4.80 12.47 1.07
CA VAL A 66 -4.43 12.99 -0.26
C VAL A 66 -3.15 13.81 -0.18
N GLU A 67 -3.06 14.75 0.79
CA GLU A 67 -1.87 15.57 0.99
C GLU A 67 -0.61 14.72 1.23
N ARG A 68 -0.72 13.66 2.05
CA ARG A 68 0.41 12.75 2.33
C ARG A 68 0.79 11.91 1.13
N MET A 69 -0.18 11.44 0.36
CA MET A 69 0.08 10.72 -0.88
C MET A 69 0.80 11.62 -1.89
N ASP A 70 0.33 12.84 -2.07
CA ASP A 70 0.89 13.78 -3.04
C ASP A 70 2.25 14.34 -2.58
N ALA A 71 2.44 14.56 -1.28
CA ALA A 71 3.74 14.93 -0.72
C ALA A 71 4.80 13.82 -0.88
N SER A 72 4.37 12.55 -0.89
CA SER A 72 5.25 11.42 -1.16
C SER A 72 5.67 11.39 -2.62
N ASP A 73 4.75 11.67 -3.55
CA ASP A 73 5.05 11.81 -4.98
C ASP A 73 5.98 13.02 -5.25
N ALA A 74 5.75 14.15 -4.57
CA ALA A 74 6.50 15.39 -4.77
C ALA A 74 7.96 15.33 -4.27
N ARG A 75 8.24 14.56 -3.21
CA ARG A 75 9.61 14.44 -2.64
C ARG A 75 10.63 13.82 -3.60
N HIS A 76 10.17 13.10 -4.63
CA HIS A 76 11.03 12.39 -5.57
C HIS A 76 11.21 13.09 -6.94
N TYR A 77 10.87 14.38 -7.06
CA TYR A 77 11.07 15.23 -8.26
C TYR A 77 10.39 14.74 -9.57
N GLY A 78 9.47 13.76 -9.49
CA GLY A 78 8.64 13.28 -10.61
C GLY A 78 7.54 12.32 -10.11
N ASP A 79 6.44 12.19 -10.85
CA ASP A 79 5.43 11.16 -10.54
C ASP A 79 6.08 9.78 -10.71
N ILE A 80 6.40 9.14 -9.59
CA ILE A 80 6.94 7.77 -9.54
C ILE A 80 5.82 6.73 -9.57
N THR A 81 4.55 7.12 -9.63
CA THR A 81 3.45 6.16 -9.68
C THR A 81 3.33 5.56 -11.09
N VAL A 82 3.50 4.25 -11.18
CA VAL A 82 3.35 3.50 -12.43
C VAL A 82 1.90 3.06 -12.63
N GLN A 83 1.24 2.60 -11.56
CA GLN A 83 -0.13 2.07 -11.62
C GLN A 83 -0.94 2.50 -10.39
N ARG A 84 -2.25 2.68 -10.58
CA ARG A 84 -3.19 3.06 -9.52
C ARG A 84 -4.40 2.12 -9.57
N PHE A 85 -4.81 1.61 -8.42
CA PHE A 85 -5.97 0.74 -8.27
C PHE A 85 -6.87 1.22 -7.13
N LEU A 86 -8.18 1.05 -7.31
CA LEU A 86 -9.18 1.32 -6.30
C LEU A 86 -10.08 0.08 -6.18
N LEU A 87 -10.03 -0.57 -5.02
CA LEU A 87 -10.75 -1.81 -4.75
C LEU A 87 -11.72 -1.58 -3.59
N THR A 88 -12.97 -2.00 -3.71
CA THR A 88 -13.98 -1.78 -2.66
C THR A 88 -14.53 -3.09 -2.15
N PHE A 89 -14.49 -3.28 -0.83
CA PHE A 89 -14.87 -4.53 -0.18
C PHE A 89 -16.02 -4.30 0.80
N SER A 90 -17.08 -5.08 0.63
CA SER A 90 -18.13 -5.30 1.62
C SER A 90 -17.62 -6.19 2.75
N ASN A 91 -16.80 -7.18 2.42
CA ASN A 91 -16.08 -8.04 3.35
C ASN A 91 -14.75 -8.52 2.76
N VAL A 92 -13.65 -7.83 3.10
CA VAL A 92 -12.28 -8.18 2.66
C VAL A 92 -11.79 -9.57 3.12
N ASN A 93 -12.47 -10.20 4.09
CA ASN A 93 -12.16 -11.57 4.52
C ASN A 93 -12.83 -12.64 3.63
N ASP A 94 -13.74 -12.25 2.74
CA ASP A 94 -14.36 -13.17 1.80
C ASP A 94 -13.43 -13.35 0.59
N PRO A 95 -12.83 -14.54 0.41
CA PRO A 95 -11.91 -14.78 -0.70
C PRO A 95 -12.58 -14.69 -2.07
N GLN A 96 -13.89 -14.93 -2.17
CA GLN A 96 -14.61 -14.79 -3.44
C GLN A 96 -14.79 -13.32 -3.81
N GLU A 97 -15.15 -12.48 -2.84
CA GLU A 97 -15.23 -11.04 -3.05
C GLU A 97 -13.85 -10.46 -3.37
N ALA A 98 -12.80 -10.89 -2.65
CA ALA A 98 -11.44 -10.49 -2.95
C ALA A 98 -11.07 -10.84 -4.39
N ALA A 99 -11.27 -12.09 -4.81
CA ALA A 99 -11.00 -12.51 -6.19
C ALA A 99 -11.77 -11.67 -7.22
N GLN A 100 -13.03 -11.31 -6.95
CA GLN A 100 -13.84 -10.46 -7.84
C GLN A 100 -13.29 -9.04 -7.97
N GLN A 101 -12.89 -8.41 -6.87
CA GLN A 101 -12.31 -7.06 -6.90
C GLN A 101 -10.99 -7.04 -7.68
N PHE A 102 -10.17 -8.08 -7.55
CA PHE A 102 -8.89 -8.18 -8.24
C PHE A 102 -9.01 -8.65 -9.71
N ALA A 103 -10.13 -9.27 -10.11
CA ALA A 103 -10.32 -9.82 -11.46
C ALA A 103 -10.21 -8.80 -12.59
N THR A 104 -10.47 -7.51 -12.31
CA THR A 104 -10.34 -6.41 -13.27
C THR A 104 -8.97 -5.72 -13.22
N THR A 105 -8.05 -6.25 -12.42
CA THR A 105 -6.70 -5.71 -12.24
C THR A 105 -5.65 -6.67 -12.79
N THR A 106 -4.41 -6.20 -12.89
CA THR A 106 -3.23 -7.03 -13.17
C THR A 106 -2.60 -7.60 -11.89
N LEU A 107 -3.19 -7.31 -10.71
CA LEU A 107 -2.66 -7.70 -9.42
C LEU A 107 -3.20 -9.06 -8.98
N GLU A 108 -2.36 -9.82 -8.28
CA GLU A 108 -2.79 -11.03 -7.57
C GLU A 108 -3.64 -10.65 -6.34
N PRO A 109 -4.66 -11.44 -5.96
CA PRO A 109 -5.54 -11.17 -4.82
C PRO A 109 -4.88 -11.48 -3.47
N THR A 110 -3.70 -10.94 -3.25
CA THR A 110 -2.85 -11.15 -2.07
C THR A 110 -2.97 -9.98 -1.11
N LEU A 111 -3.82 -10.14 -0.09
CA LEU A 111 -4.07 -9.14 0.94
C LEU A 111 -3.52 -9.59 2.29
N HIS A 112 -2.82 -8.69 2.96
CA HIS A 112 -2.54 -8.79 4.39
C HIS A 112 -3.59 -8.03 5.17
N ILE A 113 -4.15 -8.65 6.21
CA ILE A 113 -5.17 -8.06 7.07
C ILE A 113 -4.58 -7.94 8.47
N GLU A 114 -4.33 -6.72 8.92
CA GLU A 114 -3.69 -6.47 10.20
C GLU A 114 -4.75 -6.44 11.32
N ASN A 115 -4.94 -7.58 11.98
CA ASN A 115 -5.81 -7.74 13.15
C ASN A 115 -7.23 -7.14 13.00
N GLY A 116 -7.73 -7.02 11.76
CA GLY A 116 -9.02 -6.42 11.44
C GLY A 116 -9.08 -4.90 11.51
N ALA A 117 -7.95 -4.19 11.65
CA ALA A 117 -7.89 -2.73 11.65
C ALA A 117 -7.79 -2.15 10.22
N PHE A 118 -6.91 -2.72 9.40
CA PHE A 118 -6.72 -2.33 8.01
C PHE A 118 -6.27 -3.52 7.16
N ALA A 119 -6.39 -3.36 5.85
CA ALA A 119 -5.86 -4.31 4.87
C ALA A 119 -4.94 -3.58 3.89
N PHE A 120 -3.92 -4.27 3.40
CA PHE A 120 -3.06 -3.78 2.34
C PHE A 120 -2.65 -4.93 1.42
N TRP A 121 -2.36 -4.60 0.17
CA TRP A 121 -1.89 -5.55 -0.83
C TRP A 121 -0.38 -5.76 -0.73
N HIS A 122 0.07 -6.98 -0.99
CA HIS A 122 1.49 -7.28 -1.19
C HIS A 122 1.65 -8.24 -2.36
N PHE A 123 2.81 -8.24 -3.02
CA PHE A 123 3.06 -9.18 -4.11
C PHE A 123 3.33 -10.60 -3.58
N GLY A 124 2.63 -11.61 -4.11
CA GLY A 124 2.84 -13.02 -3.79
C GLY A 124 2.81 -13.32 -2.29
N ASP A 125 3.71 -14.20 -1.82
CA ASP A 125 3.85 -14.56 -0.39
C ASP A 125 4.80 -13.63 0.39
N ILE A 126 5.08 -12.42 -0.12
CA ILE A 126 5.98 -11.48 0.56
C ILE A 126 5.36 -11.05 1.89
N ARG A 127 6.05 -11.39 2.98
CA ARG A 127 5.69 -10.93 4.32
C ARG A 127 6.46 -9.66 4.64
N TYR A 128 5.71 -8.58 4.80
CA TYR A 128 6.23 -7.33 5.32
C TYR A 128 6.23 -7.35 6.86
N ARG A 129 7.16 -6.60 7.46
CA ARG A 129 7.21 -6.38 8.91
C ARG A 129 7.61 -4.93 9.17
N THR A 130 7.07 -4.32 10.21
CA THR A 130 7.59 -3.02 10.65
C THR A 130 8.98 -3.22 11.27
N VAL A 131 10.01 -2.80 10.55
CA VAL A 131 11.42 -2.86 10.96
C VAL A 131 11.92 -1.49 11.40
N SER A 132 11.45 -0.40 10.77
CA SER A 132 11.84 0.95 11.16
C SER A 132 10.81 1.58 12.11
N SER A 133 11.27 1.97 13.31
CA SER A 133 10.56 2.96 14.12
C SER A 133 11.02 4.35 13.67
N PRO A 134 10.12 5.35 13.54
CA PRO A 134 10.57 6.72 13.31
C PRO A 134 11.48 7.14 14.47
N MET A 135 12.67 7.69 14.16
CA MET A 135 13.43 8.48 15.13
C MET A 135 12.76 9.83 15.34
#